data_AF-A0AAQ0MGW9-F1
#
_entry.id   AF-A0AAQ0MGW9-F1
#
_cell.length_a   1.000
_cell.length_b   1.000
_cell.length_c   1.000
_cell.angle_alpha   90.00
_cell.angle_beta   90.00
_cell.angle_gamma   90.00
#
_symmetry.space_group_name_H-M   'P 1'
#
loop_
_entity.id
_entity.type
_entity.pdbx_description
1 polymer ?
#
loop_
_entity_poly.entity_id
_entity_poly.type
_entity_poly.pdbx_seq_one_letter_code
_entity_poly.pdbx_strand_id
1 'polypeptide(L)' 'MNLTLKILVGIIFVSIMSWNNTIQTRQNVNKKAYKEQTQPMNGKQFRFILFLNIVVVTLFYILLTYTYF' A
#
# COMPACT_ATOMS: atom_id res chain seq x y z
N MET A 1 6.05 12.91 23.46
CA MET A 1 5.37 12.88 22.15
C MET A 1 4.00 12.26 22.34
N ASN A 2 2.93 13.01 22.08
CA ASN A 2 1.53 12.58 22.31
C ASN A 2 1.24 11.28 21.53
N LEU A 3 0.49 10.34 22.11
CA LEU A 3 0.18 9.02 21.53
C LEU A 3 -0.43 9.17 20.11
N THR A 4 -1.32 10.13 19.94
CA THR A 4 -1.93 10.51 18.66
C THR A 4 -0.89 10.91 17.60
N LEU A 5 0.17 11.63 18.00
CA LEU A 5 1.22 12.06 17.09
C LEU A 5 2.07 10.88 16.60
N LYS A 6 2.33 9.89 17.48
CA LYS A 6 3.02 8.64 17.11
C LYS A 6 2.21 7.84 16.11
N ILE A 7 0.90 7.75 16.32
CA ILE A 7 -0.02 7.04 15.41
C ILE A 7 -0.03 7.72 14.03
N LEU A 8 -0.15 9.05 13.98
CA LEU A 8 -0.07 9.82 12.73
C LEU A 8 1.22 9.59 11.95
N VAL A 9 2.38 9.63 12.64
CA VAL A 9 3.67 9.34 12.00
C VAL A 9 3.73 7.90 11.49
N GLY A 10 3.19 6.94 12.24
CA GLY A 10 3.08 5.54 11.82
C GLY A 10 2.26 5.37 10.53
N ILE A 11 1.12 6.04 10.42
CA ILE A 11 0.26 6.01 9.22
C ILE A 11 1.00 6.56 8.01
N ILE A 12 1.66 7.72 8.16
CA ILE A 12 2.41 8.35 7.06
C ILE A 12 3.53 7.40 6.59
N PHE A 13 4.27 6.82 7.53
CA PHE A 13 5.35 5.88 7.22
C PHE A 13 4.84 4.63 6.48
N VAL A 14 3.79 3.99 6.99
CA VAL A 14 3.16 2.82 6.36
C VAL A 14 2.63 3.18 4.96
N SER A 15 2.02 4.35 4.79
CA SER A 15 1.50 4.81 3.51
C SER A 15 2.60 5.00 2.46
N ILE A 16 3.70 5.66 2.83
CA ILE A 16 4.85 5.87 1.94
C ILE A 16 5.49 4.53 1.56
N MET A 17 5.73 3.66 2.55
CA MET A 17 6.36 2.37 2.31
C MET A 17 5.49 1.48 1.41
N SER A 18 4.17 1.50 1.64
CA SER A 18 3.22 0.72 0.86
C SER A 18 3.08 1.23 -0.57
N TRP A 19 3.13 2.55 -0.77
CA TRP A 19 3.18 3.14 -2.10
C TRP A 19 4.44 2.73 -2.86
N ASN A 20 5.61 2.83 -2.22
CA ASN A 20 6.88 2.44 -2.80
C ASN A 20 6.88 0.95 -3.19
N ASN A 21 6.39 0.08 -2.29
CA ASN A 21 6.26 -1.34 -2.54
C ASN A 21 5.29 -1.65 -3.69
N THR A 22 4.19 -0.90 -3.82
CA THR A 22 3.22 -1.07 -4.90
C THR A 22 3.82 -0.72 -6.27
N ILE A 23 4.64 0.35 -6.35
CA ILE A 23 5.39 0.69 -7.56
C ILE A 23 6.41 -0.39 -7.90
N GLN A 24 7.20 -0.81 -6.92
CA GLN A 24 8.22 -1.84 -7.12
C GLN A 24 7.59 -3.18 -7.55
N THR A 25 6.44 -3.54 -6.97
CA THR A 25 5.67 -4.72 -7.37
C THR A 25 5.21 -4.61 -8.81
N ARG A 26 4.68 -3.46 -9.24
CA ARG A 26 4.31 -3.24 -10.65
C ARG A 26 5.52 -3.42 -11.59
N GLN A 27 6.68 -2.88 -11.23
CA GLN A 27 7.89 -3.04 -12.03
C GLN A 27 8.33 -4.50 -12.10
N ASN A 28 8.32 -5.22 -10.98
CA ASN A 28 8.70 -6.64 -10.93
C ASN A 28 7.73 -7.53 -11.70
N VAL A 29 6.42 -7.31 -11.56
CA VAL A 29 5.38 -8.04 -12.30
C VAL A 29 5.52 -7.78 -13.80
N ASN A 30 5.73 -6.54 -14.23
CA ASN A 30 5.91 -6.23 -15.65
C ASN A 30 7.23 -6.78 -16.22
N LYS A 31 8.32 -6.74 -15.45
CA LYS A 31 9.59 -7.39 -15.83
C LYS A 31 9.42 -8.90 -15.99
N LYS A 32 8.67 -9.53 -15.09
CA LYS A 32 8.37 -10.97 -15.16
C LYS A 32 7.46 -11.29 -16.36
N ALA A 33 6.42 -10.49 -16.59
CA ALA A 33 5.53 -10.65 -17.73
C ALA A 33 6.28 -10.56 -19.07
N TYR A 34 7.22 -9.62 -19.18
CA TYR A 34 8.09 -9.52 -20.36
C TYR A 34 8.95 -10.78 -20.58
N LYS A 35 9.55 -11.33 -19.52
CA LYS A 35 10.34 -12.58 -19.60
C LYS A 35 9.49 -13.79 -19.97
N GLU A 36 8.25 -13.85 -19.48
CA GLU A 36 7.33 -14.97 -19.68
C GLU A 36 6.43 -14.79 -20.92
N GLN A 37 6.64 -13.72 -21.72
CA GLN A 37 5.81 -13.36 -22.87
C GLN A 37 4.30 -13.28 -22.53
N THR A 38 3.97 -12.88 -21.31
CA THR A 38 2.60 -12.68 -20.84
C THR A 38 2.22 -11.20 -20.83
N GLN A 39 0.92 -10.91 -20.68
CA GLN A 39 0.45 -9.53 -20.67
C GLN A 39 0.91 -8.80 -19.41
N PRO A 40 1.47 -7.58 -19.54
CA PRO A 40 1.87 -6.77 -18.39
C PRO A 40 0.66 -6.27 -17.61
N MET A 41 0.89 -5.90 -16.36
CA MET A 41 -0.16 -5.40 -15.48
C MET A 41 -0.74 -4.09 -16.01
N ASN A 42 -2.05 -4.07 -16.25
CA ASN A 42 -2.75 -2.92 -16.81
C ASN A 42 -2.94 -1.82 -15.75
N GLY A 43 -3.09 -0.57 -16.20
CA GLY A 43 -3.33 0.59 -15.34
C GLY A 43 -4.56 0.45 -14.46
N LYS A 44 -5.61 -0.26 -14.90
CA LYS A 44 -6.80 -0.57 -14.08
C LYS A 44 -6.45 -1.48 -12.90
N GLN A 45 -5.65 -2.52 -13.11
CA GLN A 45 -5.19 -3.43 -12.06
C GLN A 45 -4.29 -2.70 -11.05
N PHE A 46 -3.42 -1.80 -11.53
CA PHE A 46 -2.61 -0.96 -10.65
C PHE A 46 -3.44 -0.04 -9.76
N ARG A 47 -4.45 0.63 -10.33
CA ARG A 47 -5.37 1.47 -9.57
C ARG A 47 -6.18 0.66 -8.55
N PHE A 48 -6.57 -0.57 -8.88
CA PHE A 48 -7.26 -1.47 -7.95
C PHE A 48 -6.38 -1.85 -6.75
N ILE A 49 -5.12 -2.24 -6.99
CA ILE A 49 -4.17 -2.55 -5.91
C ILE A 49 -3.93 -1.32 -5.03
N LEU A 50 -3.81 -0.13 -5.64
CA LEU A 50 -3.68 1.12 -4.89
C LEU A 50 -4.90 1.41 -4.00
N PHE A 51 -6.10 1.24 -4.53
CA PHE A 51 -7.33 1.39 -3.76
C PHE A 51 -7.41 0.39 -2.61
N LEU A 52 -7.09 -0.88 -2.86
CA LEU A 52 -7.04 -1.91 -1.83
C LEU A 52 -6.06 -1.53 -0.71
N ASN A 53 -4.92 -0.95 -1.07
CA ASN A 53 -3.90 -0.50 -0.13
C ASN A 53 -4.44 0.60 0.80
N ILE A 54 -5.15 1.59 0.24
CA ILE A 54 -5.81 2.66 1.02
C ILE A 54 -6.81 2.05 2.01
N VAL A 55 -7.66 1.13 1.55
CA VAL A 55 -8.65 0.45 2.42
C VAL A 55 -7.98 -0.28 3.58
N VAL A 56 -6.90 -1.02 3.32
CA VAL A 56 -6.14 -1.76 4.34
C VAL A 56 -5.51 -0.81 5.36
N VAL A 57 -4.91 0.30 4.91
CA VAL A 57 -4.33 1.32 5.81
C VAL A 57 -5.40 1.96 6.68
N THR A 58 -6.57 2.27 6.12
CA THR A 58 -7.70 2.83 6.89
C THR A 58 -8.23 1.84 7.92
N LEU A 59 -8.41 0.57 7.56
CA LEU A 59 -8.83 -0.47 8.50
C LEU A 59 -7.82 -0.67 9.62
N PHE A 60 -6.52 -0.67 9.29
CA PHE A 60 -5.45 -0.75 10.28
C PHE A 60 -5.48 0.44 11.25
N TYR A 61 -5.74 1.64 10.75
CA TYR A 61 -5.91 2.82 11.59
C TYR A 61 -7.13 2.73 12.52
N ILE A 62 -8.28 2.27 12.02
CA ILE A 62 -9.48 2.06 12.83
C ILE A 62 -9.21 1.05 13.93
N LEU A 63 -8.54 -0.06 13.60
CA LEU A 63 -8.16 -1.10 14.56
C LEU A 63 -7.23 -0.54 15.64
N LEU A 64 -6.18 0.19 15.26
CA LEU A 64 -5.28 0.89 16.18
C LEU A 64 -6.06 1.85 17.09
N THR A 65 -6.95 2.65 16.53
CA THR A 65 -7.75 3.59 17.32
C THR A 65 -8.58 2.84 18.36
N TYR A 66 -9.28 1.78 17.98
CA TYR A 66 -10.06 0.93 18.91
C TYR A 66 -9.22 0.17 19.95
N THR A 67 -7.95 -0.10 19.66
CA THR A 67 -7.09 -0.88 20.55
C THR A 67 -6.41 0.00 21.59
N TYR A 68 -6.17 1.28 21.26
CA TYR A 68 -5.40 2.21 22.08
C TYR A 68 -6.24 3.34 22.70
N PHE A 69 -7.52 3.50 22.32
CA PHE A 69 -8.53 4.37 22.96
C PHE A 69 -9.70 3.54 23.46
#